data_AF-A0A0P0W2N9-F1
#
_entry.id   AF-A0A0P0W2N9-F1
#
_cell.length_a   1.000
_cell.length_b   1.000
_cell.length_c   1.000
_cell.angle_alpha   90.00
_cell.angle_beta   90.00
_cell.angle_gamma   90.00
#
_symmetry.space_group_name_H-M   'P 1'
#
loop_
_entity.id
_entity.type
_entity.pdbx_description
1 polymer ?
#
loop_
_entity_poly.entity_id
_entity_poly.type
_entity_poly.pdbx_seq_one_letter_code
_entity_poly.pdbx_strand_id
1 'polypeptide(L)'
;GKLVDTIRRPFTAASTFHRSATRHLQPLAMLAQRNGISRRGLLTFLTSTAAIPEAGESRKALLQEYLKKSKENKEKNDKERLDDYYKRNYRDYFGLIEGPARQKNEDELTESEKGILEWLDKNK
;
A
#
# COMPACT_ATOMS: atom_id res chain seq x y z
N GLY A 1 -25.84 9.18 38.33
CA GLY A 1 -24.62 8.40 38.05
C GLY A 1 -24.60 8.10 36.57
N LYS A 2 -23.59 8.55 35.81
CA LYS A 2 -22.40 7.77 35.39
C LYS A 2 -22.80 6.39 34.81
N LEU A 3 -22.78 6.23 33.48
CA LEU A 3 -21.64 5.86 32.61
C LEU A 3 -21.56 4.34 32.45
N VAL A 4 -21.83 3.83 31.24
CA VAL A 4 -20.95 2.87 30.56
C VAL A 4 -21.29 2.82 29.06
N ASP A 5 -20.41 3.42 28.27
CA ASP A 5 -20.33 3.27 26.82
C ASP A 5 -20.00 1.82 26.44
N THR A 6 -20.74 1.25 25.49
CA THR A 6 -20.37 -0.02 24.86
C THR A 6 -19.62 0.27 23.56
N ILE A 7 -18.31 0.00 23.58
CA ILE A 7 -17.37 0.18 22.48
C ILE A 7 -17.80 -0.68 21.28
N ARG A 8 -18.30 -0.03 20.22
CA ARG A 8 -18.53 -0.64 18.90
C ARG A 8 -17.19 -0.84 18.21
N ARG A 9 -16.75 -2.10 18.12
CA ARG A 9 -15.53 -2.51 17.38
C ARG A 9 -15.59 -2.04 15.92
N PRO A 10 -14.51 -1.52 15.32
CA PRO A 10 -14.48 -1.23 13.90
C PRO A 10 -14.49 -2.54 13.10
N PHE A 11 -15.45 -2.62 12.17
CA PHE A 11 -15.50 -3.62 11.11
C PHE A 11 -14.33 -3.35 10.16
N THR A 12 -13.37 -4.25 10.11
CA THR A 12 -12.21 -4.16 9.22
C THR A 12 -12.68 -4.33 7.78
N ALA A 13 -12.77 -3.22 7.04
CA ALA A 13 -12.92 -3.25 5.59
C ALA A 13 -11.63 -3.81 4.98
N ALA A 14 -11.61 -5.12 4.73
CA ALA A 14 -10.53 -5.76 4.01
C ALA A 14 -10.47 -5.18 2.58
N SER A 15 -9.36 -4.54 2.25
CA SER A 15 -9.12 -3.99 0.92
C SER A 15 -9.23 -5.09 -0.14
N THR A 16 -9.94 -4.78 -1.22
CA THR A 16 -10.25 -5.73 -2.31
C THR A 16 -9.00 -6.25 -3.04
N PHE A 17 -7.87 -5.55 -2.94
CA PHE A 17 -6.58 -5.97 -3.48
C PHE A 17 -6.01 -7.24 -2.82
N HIS A 18 -6.29 -7.50 -1.54
CA HIS A 18 -5.82 -8.74 -0.87
C HIS A 18 -6.62 -9.99 -1.24
N ARG A 19 -7.79 -9.84 -1.88
CA ARG A 19 -8.68 -10.98 -2.19
C ARG A 19 -8.23 -11.79 -3.41
N SER A 20 -7.46 -11.18 -4.32
CA SER A 20 -7.02 -11.84 -5.56
C SER A 20 -5.86 -12.81 -5.30
N ALA A 21 -4.81 -12.36 -4.60
CA ALA A 21 -3.64 -13.18 -4.29
C ALA A 21 -3.96 -14.38 -3.38
N THR A 22 -4.95 -14.23 -2.49
CA THR A 22 -5.36 -15.30 -1.56
C THR A 22 -6.03 -16.48 -2.27
N ARG A 23 -6.74 -16.28 -3.39
CA ARG A 23 -7.38 -17.37 -4.15
C ARG A 23 -6.39 -18.34 -4.77
N HIS A 24 -5.25 -17.84 -5.26
CA HIS A 24 -4.22 -18.68 -5.87
C HIS A 24 -3.41 -19.50 -4.85
N LEU A 25 -3.42 -19.09 -3.58
CA LEU A 25 -2.70 -19.77 -2.50
C LEU A 25 -3.58 -20.74 -1.67
N GLN A 26 -4.90 -20.69 -1.86
CA GLN A 26 -5.86 -21.58 -1.20
C GLN A 26 -5.61 -23.07 -1.48
N PRO A 27 -5.34 -23.52 -2.72
CA PRO A 27 -5.08 -24.93 -3.01
C PRO A 27 -3.82 -25.44 -2.32
N LEU A 28 -2.77 -24.61 -2.27
CA LEU A 28 -1.48 -24.95 -1.64
C LEU A 28 -1.62 -25.04 -0.12
N ALA A 29 -2.40 -24.15 0.49
CA ALA A 29 -2.70 -24.18 1.91
C ALA A 29 -3.51 -25.42 2.31
N MET A 30 -4.50 -25.83 1.49
CA MET A 30 -5.28 -27.05 1.74
C MET A 30 -4.45 -28.33 1.60
N LEU A 31 -3.55 -28.40 0.61
CA LEU A 31 -2.66 -29.54 0.42
C LEU A 31 -1.67 -29.69 1.60
N ALA A 32 -1.15 -28.57 2.10
CA ALA A 32 -0.26 -28.55 3.25
C ALA A 32 -0.95 -29.01 4.54
N GLN A 33 -2.19 -28.57 4.74
CA GLN A 33 -3.00 -28.97 5.90
C GLN A 33 -3.36 -30.46 5.84
N ARG A 34 -3.66 -31.00 4.65
CA ARG A 34 -3.92 -32.44 4.43
C ARG A 34 -2.70 -33.31 4.72
N ASN A 35 -1.50 -32.80 4.46
CA ASN A 35 -0.24 -33.53 4.65
C ASN A 35 0.39 -33.27 6.04
N GLY A 36 -0.32 -32.62 6.97
CA GLY A 36 0.20 -32.34 8.31
C GLY A 36 1.36 -31.34 8.35
N ILE A 37 1.58 -30.59 7.26
CA ILE A 37 2.68 -29.62 7.14
C ILE A 37 2.27 -28.35 7.87
N SER A 38 2.93 -28.06 8.99
CA SER A 38 2.73 -26.82 9.72
C SER A 38 3.05 -25.60 8.84
N ARG A 39 2.47 -24.43 9.15
CA ARG A 39 2.80 -23.17 8.44
C ARG A 39 4.29 -22.89 8.37
N ARG A 40 5.06 -23.33 9.38
CA ARG A 40 6.52 -23.22 9.41
C ARG A 40 7.19 -24.20 8.43
N GLY A 41 6.67 -25.42 8.31
CA GLY A 41 7.16 -26.41 7.33
C GLY A 41 6.92 -26.00 5.87
N LEU A 42 5.84 -25.26 5.59
CA LEU A 42 5.60 -24.72 4.25
C LEU A 42 6.64 -23.67 3.84
N LEU A 43 6.99 -22.78 4.78
CA LEU A 43 8.03 -21.78 4.58
C LEU A 43 9.38 -22.44 4.31
N THR A 44 9.71 -23.51 5.06
CA THR A 44 10.93 -24.30 4.84
C THR A 44 10.96 -24.95 3.45
N PHE A 45 9.84 -25.49 2.98
CA PHE A 45 9.75 -26.12 1.65
C PHE A 45 9.89 -25.09 0.50
N LEU A 46 9.28 -23.91 0.64
CA LEU A 46 9.43 -22.80 -0.33
C LEU A 46 10.88 -22.28 -0.39
N THR A 47 11.60 -22.28 0.72
CA THR A 47 13.01 -21.84 0.77
C THR A 47 14.01 -22.86 0.20
N SER A 48 13.64 -24.14 0.07
CA SER A 48 14.55 -25.20 -0.39
C SER A 48 14.93 -25.14 -1.88
N THR A 49 14.32 -24.26 -2.68
CA THR A 49 14.68 -24.08 -4.10
C THR A 49 15.89 -23.14 -4.30
N ALA A 50 16.42 -22.55 -3.24
CA ALA A 50 17.56 -21.62 -3.33
C ALA A 50 18.88 -22.32 -3.75
N ALA A 51 19.00 -23.63 -3.58
CA ALA A 51 20.25 -24.38 -3.72
C ALA A 51 20.41 -25.20 -5.02
N ILE A 52 19.78 -24.80 -6.13
CA ILE A 52 20.06 -25.41 -7.45
C ILE A 52 21.24 -24.69 -8.11
N PRO A 53 22.42 -25.33 -8.28
CA PRO A 53 23.62 -24.66 -8.81
C PRO A 53 23.50 -24.25 -10.29
N GLU A 54 22.76 -25.01 -11.10
CA GLU A 54 22.61 -24.81 -12.55
C GLU A 54 21.78 -23.57 -12.94
N ALA A 55 20.89 -23.08 -12.08
CA ALA A 55 20.12 -21.85 -12.32
C ALA A 55 20.88 -20.57 -11.90
N GLY A 56 22.16 -20.69 -11.55
CA GLY A 56 22.95 -19.59 -10.98
C GLY A 56 23.16 -18.42 -11.93
N GLU A 57 23.47 -18.68 -13.21
CA GLU A 57 23.82 -17.64 -14.17
C GLU A 57 22.59 -16.88 -14.69
N SER A 58 21.53 -17.59 -15.05
CA SER A 58 20.25 -16.98 -15.46
C SER A 58 19.65 -16.11 -14.35
N ARG A 59 19.67 -16.58 -13.09
CA ARG A 59 19.21 -15.77 -11.95
C ARG A 59 20.11 -14.56 -11.70
N LYS A 60 21.44 -14.69 -11.84
CA LYS A 60 22.38 -13.56 -11.72
C LYS A 60 22.15 -12.52 -12.81
N ALA A 61 21.93 -12.95 -14.05
CA ALA A 61 21.63 -12.06 -15.17
C ALA A 61 20.33 -11.27 -14.94
N LEU A 62 19.25 -11.96 -14.54
CA LEU A 62 17.98 -11.32 -14.19
C LEU A 62 18.13 -10.35 -13.01
N LEU A 63 18.92 -10.68 -11.98
CA LEU A 63 19.22 -9.74 -10.89
C LEU A 63 19.97 -8.50 -11.38
N GLN A 64 20.93 -8.65 -12.29
CA GLN A 64 21.65 -7.52 -12.88
C GLN A 64 20.72 -6.62 -13.68
N GLU A 65 19.77 -7.18 -14.43
CA GLU A 65 18.74 -6.40 -15.14
C GLU A 65 17.86 -5.59 -14.19
N TYR A 66 17.39 -6.21 -13.10
CA TYR A 66 16.59 -5.48 -12.09
C TYR A 66 17.40 -4.38 -11.40
N LEU A 67 18.67 -4.63 -11.08
CA LEU A 67 19.55 -3.62 -10.49
C LEU A 67 19.79 -2.46 -11.46
N LYS A 68 20.00 -2.75 -12.75
CA LYS A 68 20.15 -1.73 -13.79
C LYS A 68 18.88 -0.89 -13.89
N LYS A 69 17.71 -1.53 -14.02
CA LYS A 69 16.41 -0.85 -14.08
C LYS A 69 16.12 -0.02 -12.83
N SER A 70 16.52 -0.50 -11.64
CA SER A 70 16.35 0.23 -10.39
C SER A 70 17.23 1.48 -10.33
N LYS A 71 18.44 1.44 -10.88
CA LYS A 71 19.34 2.60 -10.94
C LYS A 71 18.84 3.63 -11.94
N GLU A 72 18.47 3.20 -13.14
CA GLU A 72 17.96 4.06 -14.21
C GLU A 72 16.67 4.80 -13.81
N ASN A 73 15.77 4.13 -13.07
CA ASN A 73 14.49 4.72 -12.65
C ASN A 73 14.54 5.37 -11.27
N LYS A 74 15.71 5.42 -10.60
CA LYS A 74 15.81 5.85 -9.20
C LYS A 74 15.20 7.23 -8.98
N GLU A 75 15.59 8.22 -9.79
CA GLU A 75 15.13 9.61 -9.65
C GLU A 75 13.63 9.73 -9.88
N LYS A 76 13.10 9.06 -10.91
CA LYS A 76 11.67 9.01 -11.19
C LYS A 76 10.90 8.40 -10.02
N ASN A 77 11.34 7.24 -9.54
CA ASN A 77 10.70 6.54 -8.44
C ASN A 77 10.80 7.34 -7.13
N ASP A 78 11.93 7.98 -6.85
CA ASP A 78 12.10 8.80 -5.65
C ASP A 78 11.18 10.03 -5.70
N LYS A 79 11.01 10.65 -6.88
CA LYS A 79 10.04 11.74 -7.07
C LYS A 79 8.60 11.27 -6.86
N GLU A 80 8.19 10.16 -7.47
CA GLU A 80 6.85 9.59 -7.31
C GLU A 80 6.58 9.23 -5.85
N ARG A 81 7.55 8.66 -5.14
CA ARG A 81 7.44 8.35 -3.70
C ARG A 81 7.25 9.59 -2.84
N LEU A 82 7.93 10.69 -3.17
CA LEU A 82 7.78 11.96 -2.44
C LEU A 82 6.44 12.61 -2.73
N ASP A 83 6.01 12.61 -3.99
CA ASP A 83 4.71 13.15 -4.39
C ASP A 83 3.56 12.39 -3.71
N ASP A 84 3.60 11.05 -3.74
CA ASP A 84 2.64 10.20 -3.02
C ASP A 84 2.64 10.46 -1.51
N TYR A 85 3.83 10.66 -0.92
CA TYR A 85 3.96 11.00 0.49
C TYR A 85 3.28 12.33 0.80
N TYR A 86 3.55 13.39 0.04
CA TYR A 86 2.92 14.69 0.24
C TYR A 86 1.42 14.64 0.00
N LYS A 87 0.99 13.96 -1.06
CA LYS A 87 -0.42 13.74 -1.37
C LYS A 87 -1.14 13.11 -0.20
N ARG A 88 -0.62 11.99 0.34
CA ARG A 88 -1.27 11.29 1.45
C ARG A 88 -1.25 12.09 2.75
N ASN A 89 -0.15 12.78 3.06
CA ASN A 89 -0.05 13.50 4.33
C ASN A 89 -0.85 14.81 4.32
N TYR A 90 -0.82 15.58 3.24
CA TYR A 90 -1.52 16.87 3.19
C TYR A 90 -3.00 16.75 2.90
N ARG A 91 -3.45 15.63 2.29
CA ARG A 91 -4.87 15.40 2.02
C ARG A 91 -5.72 15.47 3.28
N ASP A 92 -5.28 14.88 4.39
CA ASP A 92 -6.08 14.88 5.63
C ASP A 92 -6.08 16.26 6.30
N TYR A 93 -4.95 16.98 6.29
CA TYR A 93 -4.87 18.33 6.84
C TYR A 93 -5.72 19.32 6.04
N PHE A 94 -5.63 19.27 4.72
CA PHE A 94 -6.42 20.11 3.85
C PHE A 94 -7.90 19.72 3.82
N GLY A 95 -8.22 18.43 3.97
CA GLY A 95 -9.59 17.94 4.10
C GLY A 95 -10.33 18.53 5.31
N LEU A 96 -9.63 18.84 6.41
CA LEU A 96 -10.23 19.55 7.55
C LEU A 96 -10.66 20.97 7.17
N ILE A 97 -9.88 21.64 6.31
CA ILE A 97 -10.12 23.00 5.85
C ILE A 97 -11.17 23.02 4.72
N GLU A 98 -11.28 21.93 3.94
CA GLU A 98 -12.18 21.81 2.79
C GLU A 98 -13.64 22.15 3.16
N GLY A 99 -14.16 21.57 4.24
CA GLY A 99 -15.55 21.76 4.66
C GLY A 99 -15.90 23.23 4.93
N PRO A 100 -15.19 23.91 5.86
CA PRO A 100 -15.38 25.33 6.11
C PRO A 100 -15.09 26.21 4.90
N ALA A 101 -14.04 25.92 4.13
CA ALA A 101 -13.64 26.75 2.99
C ALA A 101 -14.66 26.69 1.83
N ARG A 102 -15.28 25.53 1.57
CA ARG A 102 -16.31 25.40 0.52
C ARG A 102 -17.66 26.02 0.88
N GLN A 103 -17.90 26.35 2.15
CA GLN A 103 -19.13 27.04 2.59
C GLN A 103 -19.05 28.55 2.43
N LYS A 104 -17.83 29.09 2.30
CA LYS A 104 -17.60 30.53 2.09
C LYS A 104 -17.90 30.92 0.64
N ASN A 105 -18.30 32.17 0.45
CA ASN A 105 -18.42 32.77 -0.89
C ASN A 105 -17.02 33.07 -1.45
N GLU A 106 -16.86 33.11 -2.78
CA GLU A 106 -15.56 33.32 -3.45
C GLU A 106 -14.80 34.58 -2.99
N ASP A 107 -15.52 35.62 -2.59
CA ASP A 107 -15.00 36.89 -2.09
C ASP A 107 -14.46 36.80 -0.65
N GLU A 108 -14.90 35.79 0.12
CA GLU A 108 -14.51 35.55 1.52
C GLU A 108 -13.37 34.53 1.65
N LEU A 109 -13.02 33.86 0.55
CA LEU A 109 -11.93 32.88 0.50
C LEU A 109 -10.57 33.58 0.49
N THR A 110 -9.72 33.22 1.44
CA THR A 110 -8.32 33.65 1.44
C THR A 110 -7.53 33.01 0.30
N GLU A 111 -6.45 33.65 -0.15
CA GLU A 111 -5.55 33.10 -1.18
C GLU A 111 -5.07 31.69 -0.83
N SER A 112 -4.78 31.43 0.45
CA SER A 112 -4.38 30.10 0.93
C SER A 112 -5.51 29.08 0.84
N GLU A 113 -6.75 29.45 1.16
CA GLU A 113 -7.90 28.53 1.05
C GLU A 113 -8.21 28.22 -0.42
N LYS A 114 -8.10 29.20 -1.32
CA LYS A 114 -8.22 28.98 -2.77
C LYS A 114 -7.18 27.97 -3.26
N GLY A 115 -5.91 28.16 -2.89
CA GLY A 115 -4.83 27.24 -3.24
C GLY A 115 -5.02 25.83 -2.66
N ILE A 116 -5.53 25.72 -1.44
CA ILE A 116 -5.85 24.43 -0.80
C ILE A 116 -6.97 23.71 -1.55
N LEU A 117 -8.06 24.40 -1.89
CA LEU A 117 -9.17 23.81 -2.65
C LEU A 117 -8.71 23.35 -4.04
N GLU A 118 -7.93 24.18 -4.74
CA GLU A 118 -7.38 23.82 -6.05
C GLU A 118 -6.45 22.59 -5.95
N TRP A 119 -5.60 22.54 -4.92
CA TRP A 119 -4.74 21.38 -4.69
C TRP A 119 -5.57 20.12 -4.39
N LEU A 120 -6.60 20.22 -3.55
CA LEU A 120 -7.49 19.10 -3.23
C LEU A 120 -8.23 18.59 -4.46
N ASP A 121 -8.71 19.48 -5.33
CA ASP A 121 -9.43 19.10 -6.54
C ASP A 121 -8.49 18.44 -7.58
N LYS A 122 -7.23 18.88 -7.66
CA LYS A 122 -6.20 18.21 -8.48
C LYS A 122 -5.74 16.85 -7.92
N ASN A 123 -5.87 16.64 -6.61
CA ASN A 123 -5.31 15.48 -5.90
C ASN A 123 -6.36 14.55 -5.26
N LYS A 124 -7.63 14.66 -5.66
CA LYS A 124 -8.71 13.87 -5.06
C LYS A 124 -8.63 12.36 -5.31
#